data_AF-A0A843WYS1-F1
#
_entry.id   AF-A0A843WYS1-F1
#
_cell.length_a   1.000
_cell.length_b   1.000
_cell.length_c   1.000
_cell.angle_alpha   90.00
_cell.angle_beta   90.00
_cell.angle_gamma   90.00
#
_symmetry.space_group_name_H-M   'P 1'
#
loop_
_entity.id
_entity.type
_entity.pdbx_description
1 polymer ?
#
loop_
_entity_poly.entity_id
_entity_poly.type
_entity_poly.pdbx_seq_one_letter_code
_entity_poly.pdbx_strand_id
1 'polypeptide(L)'
;MAESDCIRVRICEGRFALLIREPIREGNFIVQPKVDFDIGISTVAGLLNLGYQALACIEASALIYQDGKILVEVDHLEATSIPYIQIKGTNKDIVATAASTLNLDGSYTTKTYLEIILEGLPTLERNYSGIRNQQASRLHELVEFVLSQGLNLRGSGHEEERITSSVREKKMGMVAFSHPLLDAATGGRDGDGKSKNKVAAALPLTGTQ
;
A
#
# COMPACT_ATOMS: atom_id res chain seq x y z
N MET A 1 0.85 -10.90 -13.46
CA MET A 1 -0.09 -9.84 -13.07
C MET A 1 0.71 -8.58 -12.87
N ALA A 2 0.45 -7.55 -13.67
CA ALA A 2 1.00 -6.23 -13.42
C ALA A 2 0.23 -5.60 -12.26
N GLU A 3 0.89 -4.81 -11.42
CA GLU A 3 0.25 -4.08 -10.31
C GLU A 3 -0.93 -3.19 -10.78
N SER A 4 -0.90 -2.78 -12.05
CA SER A 4 -1.88 -1.92 -12.73
C SER A 4 -3.32 -2.44 -12.73
N ASP A 5 -3.52 -3.74 -12.54
CA ASP A 5 -4.84 -4.38 -12.78
C ASP A 5 -5.64 -4.62 -11.48
N CYS A 6 -5.17 -4.07 -10.35
CA CYS A 6 -5.82 -4.24 -9.06
C CYS A 6 -6.36 -2.94 -8.44
N ILE A 7 -7.56 -3.05 -7.86
CA ILE A 7 -8.19 -2.04 -7.02
C ILE A 7 -7.62 -2.19 -5.61
N ARG A 8 -7.07 -1.13 -5.02
CA ARG A 8 -6.52 -1.17 -3.67
C ARG A 8 -7.42 -0.45 -2.68
N VAL A 9 -7.79 -1.12 -1.60
CA VAL A 9 -8.55 -0.54 -0.50
C VAL A 9 -7.67 -0.52 0.74
N ARG A 10 -7.42 0.67 1.30
CA ARG A 10 -6.81 0.85 2.62
C ARG A 10 -7.85 0.60 3.70
N ILE A 11 -7.44 -0.07 4.77
CA ILE A 11 -8.22 -0.33 5.96
C ILE A 11 -7.46 0.24 7.16
N CYS A 12 -8.08 1.18 7.86
CA CYS A 12 -7.54 1.76 9.09
C CYS A 12 -8.69 1.90 10.09
N GLU A 13 -8.67 1.15 11.19
CA GLU A 13 -9.62 1.32 12.31
C GLU A 13 -11.10 1.26 11.87
N GLY A 14 -11.43 0.30 10.99
CA GLY A 14 -12.79 0.17 10.45
C GLY A 14 -13.18 1.18 9.37
N ARG A 15 -12.28 2.11 9.00
CA ARG A 15 -12.46 3.02 7.87
C ARG A 15 -11.81 2.45 6.62
N PHE A 16 -12.52 2.56 5.51
CA PHE A 16 -12.08 2.08 4.20
C PHE A 16 -11.78 3.27 3.30
N ALA A 17 -10.68 3.19 2.56
CA ALA A 17 -10.37 4.17 1.53
C ALA A 17 -9.92 3.48 0.23
N LEU A 18 -10.58 3.79 -0.88
CA LEU A 18 -10.15 3.37 -2.20
C LEU A 18 -8.93 4.19 -2.64
N LEU A 19 -7.86 3.53 -3.06
CA LEU A 19 -6.60 4.15 -3.46
C LEU A 19 -6.39 4.05 -4.98
N ILE A 20 -6.38 5.18 -5.67
CA ILE A 20 -6.02 5.29 -7.09
C ILE A 20 -4.63 5.93 -7.17
N ARG A 21 -3.63 5.10 -7.52
CA ARG A 21 -2.20 5.47 -7.45
C ARG A 21 -1.43 4.73 -8.54
N GLU A 22 -1.12 5.36 -9.65
CA GLU A 22 -0.31 4.74 -10.70
C GLU A 22 1.13 5.25 -10.58
N PRO A 23 2.08 4.44 -10.06
CA PRO A 23 3.44 4.88 -9.87
C PRO A 23 4.18 4.99 -11.21
N ILE A 24 4.82 6.13 -11.43
CA ILE A 24 5.70 6.39 -12.57
C ILE A 24 7.14 6.23 -12.08
N ARG A 25 7.92 5.37 -12.74
CA ARG A 25 9.32 5.11 -12.36
C ARG A 25 10.25 6.04 -13.14
N GLU A 26 11.07 6.79 -12.41
CA GLU A 26 12.11 7.68 -12.95
C GLU A 26 13.48 7.32 -12.36
N GLY A 27 14.16 6.35 -12.97
CA GLY A 27 15.39 5.79 -12.40
C GLY A 27 15.10 5.16 -11.04
N ASN A 28 15.76 5.65 -9.99
CA ASN A 28 15.57 5.17 -8.61
C ASN A 28 14.39 5.83 -7.87
N PHE A 29 13.69 6.76 -8.52
CA PHE A 29 12.57 7.48 -7.95
C PHE A 29 11.24 6.93 -8.46
N ILE A 30 10.24 6.97 -7.59
CA ILE A 30 8.84 6.77 -7.93
C ILE A 30 8.14 8.11 -7.82
N VAL A 31 7.58 8.58 -8.92
CA VAL A 31 6.64 9.69 -8.95
C VAL A 31 5.24 9.10 -8.82
N GLN A 32 4.51 9.46 -7.76
CA GLN A 32 3.24 8.83 -7.43
C GLN A 32 2.10 9.85 -7.37
N PRO A 33 1.42 10.11 -8.49
CA PRO A 33 0.10 10.73 -8.49
C PRO A 33 -0.84 9.92 -7.58
N LYS A 34 -1.67 10.61 -6.80
CA LYS A 34 -2.57 9.95 -5.86
C LYS A 34 -3.93 10.63 -5.81
N VAL A 35 -4.96 9.80 -5.82
CA VAL A 35 -6.34 10.17 -5.47
C VAL A 35 -6.86 9.07 -4.53
N ASP A 36 -7.25 9.46 -3.32
CA ASP A 36 -7.80 8.54 -2.33
C ASP A 36 -9.26 8.94 -2.06
N PHE A 37 -10.18 7.98 -2.02
CA PHE A 37 -11.60 8.19 -1.71
C PHE A 37 -11.97 7.48 -0.43
N ASP A 38 -12.60 8.16 0.51
CA ASP A 38 -13.22 7.49 1.65
C ASP A 38 -14.47 6.75 1.17
N ILE A 39 -14.55 5.45 1.46
CA ILE A 39 -15.63 4.57 1.02
C ILE A 39 -16.26 3.84 2.21
N GLY A 40 -17.51 3.42 2.04
CA GLY A 40 -18.19 2.58 3.01
C GLY A 40 -17.86 1.10 2.82
N ILE A 41 -18.10 0.30 3.86
CA ILE A 41 -18.01 -1.17 3.81
C ILE A 41 -18.92 -1.77 2.71
N SER A 42 -20.05 -1.12 2.43
CA SER A 42 -20.97 -1.51 1.34
C SER A 42 -20.33 -1.40 -0.05
N THR A 43 -19.43 -0.45 -0.28
CA THR A 43 -18.68 -0.35 -1.53
C THR A 43 -17.71 -1.51 -1.67
N VAL A 44 -17.04 -1.91 -0.58
CA VAL A 44 -16.15 -3.08 -0.56
C VAL A 44 -16.94 -4.37 -0.80
N ALA A 45 -18.09 -4.53 -0.14
CA ALA A 45 -19.00 -5.65 -0.40
C ALA A 45 -19.51 -5.67 -1.85
N GLY A 46 -19.79 -4.49 -2.42
CA GLY A 46 -20.15 -4.33 -3.82
C GLY A 46 -19.07 -4.85 -4.77
N LEU A 47 -17.78 -4.57 -4.50
CA LEU A 47 -16.66 -5.12 -5.28
C LEU A 47 -16.69 -6.65 -5.27
N LEU A 48 -16.83 -7.26 -4.09
CA LEU A 48 -16.90 -8.72 -3.95
C LEU A 48 -18.09 -9.31 -4.72
N ASN A 49 -19.27 -8.70 -4.61
CA ASN A 49 -20.47 -9.14 -5.32
C ASN A 49 -20.37 -9.00 -6.85
N LEU A 50 -19.56 -8.05 -7.33
CA LEU A 50 -19.25 -7.88 -8.75
C LEU A 50 -18.21 -8.88 -9.25
N GLY A 51 -17.75 -9.82 -8.42
CA GLY A 51 -16.78 -10.85 -8.80
C GLY A 51 -15.33 -10.43 -8.65
N TYR A 52 -15.05 -9.27 -8.03
CA TYR A 52 -13.68 -8.95 -7.64
C TYR A 52 -13.25 -9.86 -6.50
N GLN A 53 -12.05 -10.42 -6.64
CA GLN A 53 -11.45 -11.29 -5.65
C GLN A 53 -10.33 -10.55 -4.94
N ALA A 54 -10.26 -10.72 -3.62
CA ALA A 54 -9.14 -10.20 -2.88
C ALA A 54 -7.89 -11.05 -3.19
N LEU A 55 -6.82 -10.41 -3.63
CA LEU A 55 -5.57 -11.04 -4.06
C LEU A 55 -4.53 -11.13 -2.95
N ALA A 56 -4.43 -10.08 -2.16
CA ALA A 56 -3.42 -9.98 -1.11
C ALA A 56 -3.90 -9.03 -0.02
N CYS A 57 -3.54 -9.36 1.22
CA CYS A 57 -3.65 -8.47 2.37
C CYS A 57 -2.23 -8.05 2.80
N ILE A 58 -1.99 -6.75 2.80
CA ILE A 58 -0.77 -6.13 3.29
C ILE A 58 -1.09 -5.48 4.62
N GLU A 59 -0.47 -5.97 5.68
CA GLU A 59 -0.49 -5.34 7.00
C GLU A 59 0.87 -4.74 7.27
N ALA A 60 0.88 -3.50 7.74
CA ALA A 60 2.10 -2.80 8.08
C ALA A 60 1.90 -1.87 9.27
N SER A 61 2.97 -1.64 10.02
CA SER A 61 3.12 -0.49 10.89
C SER A 61 4.16 0.46 10.34
N ALA A 62 4.03 1.75 10.62
CA ALA A 62 4.99 2.76 10.18
C ALA A 62 5.34 3.69 11.33
N LEU A 63 6.64 3.95 11.52
CA LEU A 63 7.14 5.09 12.28
C LEU A 63 7.33 6.27 11.33
N ILE A 64 6.67 7.39 11.62
CA ILE A 64 6.63 8.54 10.71
C ILE A 64 7.39 9.73 11.31
N TYR A 65 8.31 10.27 10.51
CA TYR A 65 9.07 11.49 10.79
C TYR A 65 8.80 12.52 9.69
N GLN A 66 8.58 13.78 10.06
CA GLN A 66 8.32 14.84 9.09
C GLN A 66 8.89 16.18 9.59
N ASP A 67 9.53 16.91 8.69
CA ASP A 67 10.14 18.23 8.97
C ASP A 67 9.53 19.36 8.11
N GLY A 68 8.42 19.07 7.42
CA GLY A 68 7.73 19.99 6.52
C GLY A 68 8.27 19.97 5.08
N LYS A 69 9.50 19.52 4.85
CA LYS A 69 10.11 19.40 3.51
C LYS A 69 10.01 17.96 2.99
N ILE A 70 10.33 17.01 3.86
CA ILE A 70 10.27 15.59 3.58
C ILE A 70 9.46 14.87 4.64
N LEU A 71 8.99 13.69 4.28
CA LEU A 71 8.37 12.73 5.17
C LEU A 71 9.15 11.42 5.03
N VAL A 72 9.62 10.88 6.15
CA VAL A 72 10.32 9.60 6.23
C VAL A 72 9.45 8.62 6.99
N GLU A 73 9.18 7.46 6.40
CA GLU A 73 8.45 6.36 7.04
C GLU A 73 9.39 5.16 7.16
N VAL A 74 9.44 4.56 8.36
CA VAL A 74 10.04 3.25 8.58
C VAL A 74 8.90 2.23 8.65
N ASP A 75 8.64 1.57 7.53
CA ASP A 75 7.55 0.64 7.33
C ASP A 75 7.98 -0.79 7.69
N HIS A 76 7.25 -1.40 8.62
CA HIS A 76 7.39 -2.80 8.99
C HIS A 76 6.22 -3.56 8.37
N LEU A 77 6.48 -4.34 7.31
CA LEU A 77 5.46 -5.19 6.71
C LEU A 77 5.44 -6.51 7.48
N GLU A 78 4.27 -6.95 7.94
CA GLU A 78 4.12 -8.20 8.71
C GLU A 78 4.61 -9.44 7.91
N ALA A 79 4.56 -9.38 6.58
CA ALA A 79 5.00 -10.45 5.70
C ALA A 79 6.52 -10.48 5.46
N THR A 80 7.29 -9.51 5.96
CA THR A 80 8.74 -9.40 5.75
C THR A 80 9.47 -9.21 7.07
N SER A 81 10.64 -9.83 7.23
CA SER A 81 11.46 -9.68 8.45
C SER A 81 12.26 -8.37 8.51
N ILE A 82 12.36 -7.67 7.38
CA ILE A 82 13.21 -6.47 7.22
C ILE A 82 12.32 -5.25 7.01
N PRO A 83 12.54 -4.14 7.75
CA PRO A 83 11.82 -2.90 7.51
C PRO A 83 12.27 -2.21 6.21
N TYR A 84 11.35 -1.43 5.65
CA TYR A 84 11.59 -0.57 4.50
C TYR A 84 11.58 0.89 4.94
N ILE A 85 12.51 1.68 4.44
CA ILE A 85 12.47 3.13 4.59
C ILE A 85 11.86 3.74 3.34
N GLN A 86 10.86 4.59 3.51
CA GLN A 86 10.32 5.44 2.46
C GLN A 86 10.65 6.90 2.73
N ILE A 87 11.25 7.58 1.75
CA ILE A 87 11.46 9.03 1.79
C ILE A 87 10.56 9.66 0.74
N LYS A 88 9.70 10.58 1.17
CA LYS A 88 8.70 11.25 0.34
C LYS A 88 8.91 12.76 0.37
N GLY A 89 8.84 13.39 -0.79
CA GLY A 89 8.97 14.84 -0.92
C GLY A 89 8.43 15.34 -2.26
N THR A 90 8.19 16.63 -2.38
CA THR A 90 7.83 17.25 -3.67
C THR A 90 9.06 17.59 -4.51
N ASN A 91 10.22 17.80 -3.88
CA ASN A 91 11.49 18.08 -4.56
C ASN A 91 12.38 16.83 -4.57
N LYS A 92 12.77 16.40 -5.77
CA LYS A 92 13.58 15.20 -6.02
C LYS A 92 14.99 15.30 -5.42
N ASP A 93 15.63 16.46 -5.52
CA ASP A 93 16.98 16.69 -5.01
C ASP A 93 17.02 16.63 -3.48
N ILE A 94 15.98 17.15 -2.81
CA ILE A 94 15.86 17.05 -1.35
C ILE A 94 15.68 15.59 -0.92
N VAL A 95 14.84 14.83 -1.64
CA VAL A 95 14.65 13.39 -1.37
C VAL A 95 15.95 12.61 -1.58
N ALA A 96 16.69 12.90 -2.66
CA ALA A 96 18.00 12.31 -2.95
C ALA A 96 19.01 12.59 -1.82
N THR A 97 19.13 13.87 -1.43
CA THR A 97 20.04 14.31 -0.36
C THR A 97 19.74 13.60 0.96
N ALA A 98 18.45 13.47 1.30
CA ALA A 98 18.01 12.76 2.50
C ALA A 98 18.35 11.26 2.43
N ALA A 99 18.17 10.64 1.26
CA ALA A 99 18.51 9.23 1.05
C ALA A 99 20.02 8.97 1.22
N SER A 100 20.88 9.83 0.66
CA SER A 100 22.33 9.71 0.83
C SER A 100 22.76 10.01 2.27
N THR A 101 22.10 10.94 2.97
CA THR A 101 22.36 11.20 4.41
C THR A 101 22.05 9.99 5.28
N LEU A 102 21.07 9.17 4.88
CA LEU A 102 20.72 7.92 5.55
C LEU A 102 21.50 6.71 5.02
N ASN A 103 22.52 6.92 4.18
CA ASN A 103 23.36 5.89 3.56
C ASN A 103 22.54 4.83 2.79
N LEU A 104 21.50 5.25 2.09
CA LEU A 104 20.64 4.36 1.30
C LEU A 104 21.11 4.20 -0.15
N ASP A 105 22.24 4.80 -0.53
CA ASP A 105 22.74 4.76 -1.90
C ASP A 105 22.96 3.30 -2.35
N GLY A 106 22.35 2.93 -3.48
CA GLY A 106 22.46 1.59 -4.07
C GLY A 106 21.54 0.51 -3.47
N SER A 107 20.82 0.79 -2.37
CA SER A 107 19.84 -0.14 -1.77
C SER A 107 18.40 0.13 -2.19
N TYR A 108 18.20 1.02 -3.16
CA TYR A 108 16.89 1.45 -3.63
C TYR A 108 16.12 0.33 -4.32
N THR A 109 14.81 0.35 -4.12
CA THR A 109 13.86 -0.47 -4.87
C THR A 109 12.74 0.39 -5.40
N THR A 110 12.36 0.15 -6.64
CA THR A 110 11.16 0.71 -7.26
C THR A 110 9.99 -0.29 -7.26
N LYS A 111 10.18 -1.44 -6.61
CA LYS A 111 9.11 -2.41 -6.38
C LYS A 111 8.13 -1.89 -5.34
N THR A 112 6.86 -2.11 -5.56
CA THR A 112 5.83 -1.80 -4.58
C THR A 112 5.70 -2.92 -3.56
N TYR A 113 5.09 -2.61 -2.41
CA TYR A 113 4.89 -3.63 -1.38
C TYR A 113 4.02 -4.79 -1.86
N LEU A 114 3.09 -4.53 -2.79
CA LEU A 114 2.32 -5.61 -3.41
C LEU A 114 3.24 -6.51 -4.25
N GLU A 115 4.08 -5.94 -5.11
CA GLU A 115 5.08 -6.71 -5.89
C GLU A 115 5.99 -7.51 -4.96
N ILE A 116 6.55 -6.88 -3.92
CA ILE A 116 7.44 -7.53 -2.93
C ILE A 116 6.76 -8.72 -2.26
N ILE A 117 5.51 -8.54 -1.80
CA ILE A 117 4.79 -9.60 -1.11
C ILE A 117 4.42 -10.73 -2.07
N LEU A 118 3.92 -10.41 -3.27
CA LEU A 118 3.55 -11.41 -4.28
C LEU A 118 4.76 -12.20 -4.81
N GLU A 119 5.93 -11.57 -4.94
CA GLU A 119 7.18 -12.27 -5.33
C GLU A 119 7.69 -13.22 -4.25
N GLY A 120 7.40 -12.95 -2.97
CA GLY A 120 7.73 -13.83 -1.86
C GLY A 120 6.83 -15.07 -1.75
N LEU A 121 5.82 -15.21 -2.61
CA LEU A 121 4.92 -16.38 -2.66
C LEU A 121 5.47 -17.46 -3.61
N PRO A 122 5.36 -18.76 -3.26
CA PRO A 122 5.76 -19.84 -4.14
C PRO A 122 4.96 -19.85 -5.45
N THR A 123 5.64 -20.16 -6.57
CA THR A 123 5.12 -20.05 -7.95
C THR A 123 3.86 -20.87 -8.24
N LEU A 124 3.55 -21.90 -7.44
CA LEU A 124 2.33 -22.72 -7.56
C LEU A 124 1.06 -21.98 -7.05
N GLU A 125 1.23 -21.00 -6.16
CA GLU A 125 0.16 -20.18 -5.56
C GLU A 125 -0.22 -18.97 -6.45
N ARG A 126 0.44 -18.79 -7.60
CA ARG A 126 0.12 -17.75 -8.59
C ARG A 126 -1.21 -18.00 -9.32
N ASN A 127 -1.74 -19.22 -9.21
CA ASN A 127 -3.05 -19.61 -9.73
C ASN A 127 -4.05 -19.64 -8.56
N TYR A 128 -4.78 -18.54 -8.34
CA TYR A 128 -6.10 -18.35 -7.69
C TYR A 128 -6.59 -19.25 -6.52
N SER A 129 -5.81 -20.19 -5.99
CA SER A 129 -6.17 -21.11 -4.92
C SER A 129 -4.95 -21.41 -4.06
N GLY A 130 -4.92 -20.84 -2.88
CA GLY A 130 -3.91 -21.13 -1.86
C GLY A 130 -3.00 -19.95 -1.61
N ILE A 131 -3.52 -18.93 -0.94
CA ILE A 131 -2.68 -18.01 -0.18
C ILE A 131 -2.27 -18.78 1.09
N ARG A 132 -0.98 -18.79 1.49
CA ARG A 132 -0.53 -19.45 2.73
C ARG A 132 -1.44 -19.13 3.92
N ASN A 133 -1.72 -20.15 4.75
CA ASN A 133 -2.76 -20.21 5.78
C ASN A 133 -2.95 -18.94 6.63
N GLN A 134 -1.92 -18.14 6.94
CA GLN A 134 -2.11 -16.91 7.71
C GLN A 134 -2.69 -15.74 6.88
N GLN A 135 -2.19 -15.52 5.65
CA GLN A 135 -2.74 -14.48 4.77
C GLN A 135 -4.08 -14.90 4.18
N ALA A 136 -4.27 -16.19 3.84
CA ALA A 136 -5.58 -16.71 3.42
C ALA A 136 -6.62 -16.58 4.51
N SER A 137 -6.32 -17.00 5.74
CA SER A 137 -7.28 -16.92 6.84
C SER A 137 -7.64 -15.47 7.15
N ARG A 138 -6.66 -14.56 7.20
CA ARG A 138 -6.94 -13.12 7.42
C ARG A 138 -7.77 -12.50 6.31
N LEU A 139 -7.47 -12.86 5.06
CA LEU A 139 -8.25 -12.39 3.92
C LEU A 139 -9.66 -12.95 3.94
N HIS A 140 -9.81 -14.23 4.29
CA HIS A 140 -11.10 -14.89 4.42
C HIS A 140 -11.93 -14.29 5.55
N GLU A 141 -11.35 -14.11 6.73
CA GLU A 141 -11.98 -13.43 7.88
C GLU A 141 -12.43 -12.02 7.51
N LEU A 142 -11.61 -11.26 6.78
CA LEU A 142 -11.99 -9.94 6.31
C LEU A 142 -13.15 -9.98 5.31
N VAL A 143 -13.12 -10.92 4.35
CA VAL A 143 -14.20 -11.09 3.37
C VAL A 143 -15.50 -11.43 4.08
N GLU A 144 -15.50 -12.41 4.99
CA GLU A 144 -16.66 -12.79 5.80
C GLU A 144 -17.18 -11.62 6.65
N PHE A 145 -16.27 -10.86 7.27
CA PHE A 145 -16.62 -9.65 8.00
C PHE A 145 -17.29 -8.59 7.10
N VAL A 146 -16.73 -8.32 5.92
CA VAL A 146 -17.28 -7.33 4.98
C VAL A 146 -18.64 -7.78 4.48
N LEU A 147 -18.82 -9.05 4.16
CA LEU A 147 -20.09 -9.60 3.68
C LEU A 147 -21.17 -9.61 4.79
N SER A 148 -20.80 -9.96 6.02
CA SER A 148 -21.73 -9.97 7.16
C SER A 148 -22.17 -8.57 7.60
N GLN A 149 -21.27 -7.59 7.56
CA GLN A 149 -21.57 -6.19 7.92
C GLN A 149 -22.13 -5.36 6.77
N GLY A 150 -21.78 -5.66 5.52
CA GLY A 150 -22.31 -4.98 4.33
C GLY A 150 -23.83 -5.08 4.19
N LEU A 151 -24.45 -6.04 4.87
CA LEU A 151 -25.90 -6.24 4.93
C LEU A 151 -26.59 -5.49 6.10
N ASN A 152 -25.85 -4.85 7.01
CA ASN A 152 -26.39 -4.13 8.18
C ASN A 152 -25.92 -2.65 8.19
N LEU A 153 -26.83 -1.72 7.91
CA LEU A 153 -26.56 -0.27 7.79
C LEU A 153 -26.38 0.45 9.15
N ARG A 154 -25.38 1.34 9.28
CA ARG A 154 -25.49 2.81 9.56
C ARG A 154 -24.12 3.42 9.89
N GLY A 155 -23.82 4.58 9.32
CA GLY A 155 -22.55 5.30 9.48
C GLY A 155 -22.52 6.34 10.60
N SER A 156 -21.29 6.73 10.96
CA SER A 156 -20.84 7.94 11.67
C SER A 156 -19.30 7.89 11.64
N GLY A 157 -18.48 8.93 11.55
CA GLY A 157 -18.55 10.39 11.62
C GLY A 157 -17.06 10.81 11.73
N HIS A 158 -16.62 11.83 10.99
CA HIS A 158 -15.20 12.20 10.91
C HIS A 158 -14.77 13.12 12.04
N GLU A 159 -13.58 12.87 12.59
CA GLU A 159 -12.86 13.80 13.45
C GLU A 159 -11.48 14.07 12.85
N GLU A 160 -11.16 15.36 12.69
CA GLU A 160 -9.95 15.86 12.03
C GLU A 160 -9.00 16.44 13.09
N GLU A 161 -7.81 15.84 13.23
CA GLU A 161 -6.84 16.24 14.26
C GLU A 161 -5.63 16.98 13.67
N ARG A 162 -5.28 18.11 14.31
CA ARG A 162 -4.21 19.05 13.93
C ARG A 162 -2.80 18.49 14.10
N ILE A 163 -1.87 19.04 13.32
CA ILE A 163 -0.46 18.62 13.21
C ILE A 163 0.44 19.41 14.16
N THR A 164 1.19 18.69 15.02
CA THR A 164 2.43 19.14 15.65
C THR A 164 3.53 18.10 15.37
N SER A 165 4.79 18.52 15.32
CA SER A 165 5.96 17.66 15.08
C SER A 165 6.08 16.59 16.17
N SER A 166 5.69 15.37 15.84
CA SER A 166 5.63 14.23 16.73
C SER A 166 5.95 12.98 15.91
N VAL A 167 6.79 12.09 16.46
CA VAL A 167 6.91 10.73 15.96
C VAL A 167 5.57 10.05 16.17
N ARG A 168 4.97 9.54 15.09
CA ARG A 168 3.68 8.86 15.12
C ARG A 168 3.86 7.43 14.64
N GLU A 169 3.29 6.49 15.39
CA GLU A 169 3.11 5.12 14.93
C GLU A 169 1.75 5.00 14.25
N LYS A 170 1.70 4.33 13.11
CA LYS A 170 0.45 4.08 12.39
C LYS A 170 0.38 2.64 11.92
N LYS A 171 -0.68 1.93 12.32
CA LYS A 171 -1.03 0.64 11.72
C LYS A 171 -1.90 0.85 10.48
N MET A 172 -1.58 0.14 9.40
CA MET A 172 -2.30 0.22 8.14
C MET A 172 -2.50 -1.17 7.55
N GLY A 173 -3.73 -1.43 7.11
CA GLY A 173 -4.06 -2.55 6.24
C GLY A 173 -4.29 -2.06 4.82
N MET A 174 -3.95 -2.87 3.82
CA MET A 174 -4.34 -2.66 2.44
C MET A 174 -4.72 -4.00 1.82
N VAL A 175 -5.83 -4.03 1.09
CA VAL A 175 -6.25 -5.18 0.32
C VAL A 175 -6.27 -4.83 -1.15
N ALA A 176 -5.61 -5.64 -1.95
CA ALA A 176 -5.67 -5.56 -3.40
C ALA A 176 -6.78 -6.50 -3.91
N PHE A 177 -7.65 -6.00 -4.78
CA PHE A 177 -8.74 -6.72 -5.41
C PHE A 177 -8.51 -6.75 -6.93
N SER A 178 -8.71 -7.88 -7.57
CA SER A 178 -8.69 -7.99 -9.03
C SER A 178 -9.95 -8.65 -9.55
N HIS A 179 -10.30 -8.34 -10.79
CA HIS A 179 -11.37 -9.04 -11.49
C HIS A 179 -10.75 -9.96 -12.57
N PRO A 180 -11.12 -11.25 -12.63
CA PRO A 180 -10.53 -12.20 -13.57
C PRO A 180 -10.65 -11.80 -15.06
N LEU A 181 -11.66 -10.99 -15.43
CA LEU A 181 -11.83 -10.51 -16.80
C LEU A 181 -11.08 -9.20 -17.12
N LEU A 182 -10.52 -8.49 -16.14
CA LEU A 182 -9.78 -7.24 -16.36
C LEU A 182 -8.30 -7.45 -16.71
N ASP A 183 -7.75 -8.65 -16.50
CA ASP A 183 -6.37 -9.05 -16.86
C ASP A 183 -6.07 -9.01 -18.39
N ALA A 184 -7.07 -8.67 -19.23
CA ALA A 184 -7.01 -8.78 -20.69
C ALA A 184 -6.98 -7.44 -21.48
N ALA A 185 -7.06 -6.27 -20.82
CA ALA A 185 -7.18 -4.99 -21.54
C ALA A 185 -6.29 -3.89 -20.95
N THR A 186 -5.19 -3.55 -21.63
CA THR A 186 -4.36 -2.39 -21.29
C THR A 186 -4.56 -1.25 -22.29
N GLY A 187 -4.76 -0.03 -21.78
CA GLY A 187 -4.86 1.20 -22.56
C GLY A 187 -4.95 2.41 -21.64
N GLY A 188 -3.83 3.12 -21.49
CA GLY A 188 -3.63 4.19 -20.49
C GLY A 188 -4.46 5.45 -20.72
N ARG A 189 -4.64 6.22 -19.64
CA ARG A 189 -5.20 7.58 -19.66
C ARG A 189 -4.51 8.48 -18.64
N ASP A 190 -4.18 9.68 -19.09
CA ASP A 190 -3.63 10.75 -18.25
C ASP A 190 -4.72 11.40 -17.39
N GLY A 191 -4.43 11.59 -16.11
CA GLY A 191 -5.23 12.37 -15.17
C GLY A 191 -4.35 13.33 -14.39
N ASP A 192 -4.71 14.60 -14.38
CA ASP A 192 -3.99 15.65 -13.67
C ASP A 192 -4.20 15.51 -12.16
N GLY A 193 -3.13 15.18 -11.44
CA GLY A 193 -3.15 14.83 -10.03
C GLY A 193 -1.87 15.29 -9.34
N LYS A 194 -1.98 15.68 -8.07
CA LYS A 194 -0.85 16.23 -7.30
C LYS A 194 0.23 15.16 -7.10
N SER A 195 1.36 15.34 -7.76
CA SER A 195 2.43 14.35 -7.82
C SER A 195 3.46 14.52 -6.70
N LYS A 196 3.99 13.40 -6.17
CA LYS A 196 5.07 13.38 -5.16
C LYS A 196 6.16 12.41 -5.57
N ASN A 197 7.41 12.77 -5.28
CA ASN A 197 8.58 11.92 -5.43
C ASN A 197 8.72 11.01 -4.19
N LYS A 198 9.05 9.75 -4.41
CA LYS A 198 9.23 8.72 -3.38
C LYS A 198 10.43 7.85 -3.72
N VAL A 199 11.25 7.53 -2.73
CA VAL A 199 12.27 6.47 -2.79
C VAL A 199 11.98 5.47 -1.68
N ALA A 200 12.13 4.17 -1.96
CA ALA A 200 12.05 3.12 -0.96
C ALA A 200 13.34 2.30 -0.96
N ALA A 201 13.81 1.89 0.22
CA ALA A 201 14.96 1.00 0.37
C ALA A 201 14.69 -0.02 1.49
N ALA A 202 15.12 -1.26 1.29
CA ALA A 202 15.13 -2.27 2.35
C ALA A 202 16.40 -2.07 3.18
N LEU A 203 16.28 -1.95 4.51
CA LEU A 203 17.45 -1.89 5.36
C LEU A 203 17.93 -3.32 5.66
N PRO A 204 19.08 -3.80 5.15
CA PRO A 204 19.62 -5.05 5.67
C PRO A 204 19.86 -4.90 7.17
N LEU A 205 19.48 -5.91 7.96
CA LEU A 205 19.90 -6.02 9.36
C LEU A 205 21.41 -6.30 9.39
N THR A 206 22.24 -5.31 9.09
CA THR A 206 23.66 -5.37 9.43
C THR A 206 23.79 -5.00 10.89
N GLY A 207 23.61 -5.99 11.75
CA GLY A 207 24.30 -6.01 13.02
C GLY A 207 25.77 -6.15 12.74
N THR A 208 26.48 -5.03 12.68
CA THR A 208 27.95 -5.05 12.81
C THR A 208 28.23 -5.13 14.30
N GLN A 209 28.67 -6.31 14.76
CA GLN A 209 29.42 -6.43 16.01
C GLN A 209 30.77 -5.72 15.86
#